data_AF-A0A7X6Y624-F1
#
_entry.id   AF-A0A7X6Y624-F1
#
_cell.length_a   1.000
_cell.length_b   1.000
_cell.length_c   1.000
_cell.angle_alpha   90.00
_cell.angle_beta   90.00
_cell.angle_gamma   90.00
#
_symmetry.space_group_name_H-M   'P 1'
#
loop_
_entity.id
_entity.type
_entity.pdbx_description
1 polymer ?
#
loop_
_entity_poly.entity_id
_entity_poly.type
_entity_poly.pdbx_seq_one_letter_code
_entity_poly.pdbx_strand_id
1 'polypeptide(L)' 'MTVKKVVGFDDFLEDSFKENVSRELRLSAEELEYLLSKYPKATVTALSRRESADGKCWYLVQF' A
#
# COMPACT_ATOMS: atom_id res chain seq x y z
N MET A 1 0.56 -12.97 -4.33
CA MET A 1 1.95 -12.64 -3.96
C MET A 1 2.66 -13.92 -3.53
N THR A 2 3.99 -13.99 -3.67
CA THR A 2 4.75 -15.11 -3.07
C THR A 2 5.06 -14.82 -1.60
N VAL A 3 5.30 -15.84 -0.78
CA VAL A 3 5.57 -15.69 0.67
C VAL A 3 6.71 -14.71 0.95
N LYS A 4 7.82 -14.78 0.19
CA LYS A 4 8.94 -13.83 0.33
C LYS A 4 8.55 -12.38 0.02
N LYS A 5 7.67 -12.16 -0.96
CA LYS A 5 7.17 -10.83 -1.30
C LYS A 5 6.23 -10.28 -0.23
N VAL A 6 5.42 -11.15 0.39
CA VAL A 6 4.54 -10.77 1.51
C VAL A 6 5.36 -10.28 2.70
N VAL A 7 6.36 -11.04 3.15
CA VAL A 7 7.21 -10.63 4.30
C VAL A 7 7.89 -9.28 4.05
N GLY A 8 8.51 -9.11 2.88
CA GLY A 8 9.16 -7.84 2.56
C GLY A 8 8.18 -6.66 2.44
N PHE A 9 6.93 -6.92 2.04
CA PHE A 9 5.90 -5.90 2.01
C PHE A 9 5.35 -5.60 3.40
N ASP A 10 5.25 -6.59 4.29
CA ASP A 10 4.87 -6.39 5.68
C ASP A 10 5.84 -5.48 6.42
N ASP A 11 7.15 -5.75 6.31
CA ASP A 11 8.20 -4.91 6.90
C ASP A 11 8.10 -3.47 6.37
N PHE A 12 7.84 -3.32 5.06
CA PHE A 12 7.65 -2.03 4.43
C PHE A 12 6.44 -1.27 4.98
N LEU A 13 5.30 -1.93 5.17
CA LEU A 13 4.09 -1.30 5.72
C LEU A 13 4.28 -0.89 7.19
N GLU A 14 4.91 -1.76 7.98
CA GLU A 14 5.17 -1.48 9.40
C GLU A 14 6.12 -0.29 9.57
N ASP A 15 7.17 -0.20 8.75
CA ASP A 15 8.06 0.97 8.75
C ASP A 15 7.34 2.23 8.25
N SER A 16 6.54 2.12 7.19
CA SER A 16 5.79 3.23 6.60
C SER A 16 4.85 3.91 7.60
N PHE A 17 4.19 3.13 8.46
CA PHE A 17 3.13 3.60 9.36
C PHE A 17 3.50 3.62 10.84
N LYS A 18 4.78 3.41 11.19
CA LYS A 18 5.27 3.41 12.57
C LYS A 18 4.88 4.65 13.39
N GLU A 19 4.73 5.80 12.73
CA GLU A 19 4.38 7.09 13.35
C GLU A 19 2.88 7.44 13.24
N ASN A 20 2.01 6.53 12.76
CA ASN A 20 0.58 6.79 12.51
C ASN A 20 0.29 8.01 11.63
N VAL A 21 1.19 8.29 10.67
CA VAL A 21 1.04 9.40 9.73
C VAL A 21 0.47 8.91 8.41
N SER A 22 -0.20 9.81 7.69
CA SER A 22 -0.62 9.57 6.32
C SER A 22 0.59 9.38 5.40
N ARG A 23 0.54 8.41 4.48
CA ARG A 23 1.62 8.13 3.53
C ARG A 23 1.09 8.02 2.12
N GLU A 24 1.87 8.54 1.17
CA GLU A 24 1.67 8.28 -0.25
C GLU A 24 2.45 7.01 -0.61
N LEU A 25 1.74 5.96 -1.00
CA LEU A 25 2.30 4.67 -1.36
C LEU A 25 2.04 4.39 -2.84
N ARG A 26 3.01 3.74 -3.48
CA ARG A 26 2.90 3.28 -4.87
C ARG A 26 2.68 1.79 -4.89
N LEU A 27 1.43 1.39 -5.15
CA LEU A 27 0.96 0.02 -4.94
C LEU A 27 0.42 -0.57 -6.23
N SER A 28 0.65 -1.86 -6.43
CA SER A 28 -0.13 -2.66 -7.38
C SER A 28 -1.53 -2.94 -6.83
N ALA A 29 -2.45 -3.41 -7.67
CA ALA A 29 -3.78 -3.84 -7.21
C ALA A 29 -3.69 -4.91 -6.11
N GLU A 30 -2.78 -5.88 -6.27
CA GLU A 30 -2.56 -6.95 -5.30
C GLU A 30 -1.99 -6.43 -3.96
N GLU A 31 -1.08 -5.45 -4.01
CA GLU A 31 -0.53 -4.79 -2.81
C GLU A 31 -1.58 -3.95 -2.09
N LEU A 32 -2.47 -3.28 -2.83
CA LEU A 32 -3.57 -2.53 -2.27
C LEU A 32 -4.60 -3.43 -1.58
N GLU A 33 -4.99 -4.52 -2.22
CA GLU A 33 -5.90 -5.52 -1.62
C GLU A 33 -5.32 -6.11 -0.33
N TYR A 34 -4.02 -6.44 -0.34
CA TYR A 34 -3.33 -6.92 0.85
C TYR A 34 -3.31 -5.88 1.98
N LEU A 35 -2.97 -4.62 1.65
CA LEU A 35 -2.98 -3.53 2.62
C LEU A 35 -4.35 -3.36 3.27
N LEU A 36 -5.43 -3.37 2.49
CA LEU A 36 -6.80 -3.24 3.00
C LEU A 36 -7.24 -4.45 3.83
N SER A 37 -6.75 -5.66 3.50
CA SER A 37 -6.97 -6.84 4.33
C SER A 37 -6.25 -6.76 5.68
N LYS A 38 -5.02 -6.21 5.73
CA LYS A 38 -4.24 -6.07 6.96
C LYS A 38 -4.72 -4.89 7.82
N TYR A 39 -5.14 -3.80 7.17
CA TYR A 39 -5.57 -2.56 7.78
C TYR A 39 -6.97 -2.17 7.29
N PRO A 40 -8.03 -2.88 7.73
CA PRO A 40 -9.39 -2.66 7.24
C PRO A 40 -9.98 -1.28 7.60
N LYS A 41 -9.34 -0.54 8.52
CA LYS A 41 -9.71 0.84 8.87
C LYS A 41 -8.98 1.88 8.01
N ALA A 42 -8.00 1.49 7.23
CA ALA A 42 -7.25 2.42 6.40
C ALA A 42 -8.16 3.01 5.32
N THR A 43 -8.13 4.33 5.19
CA THR A 43 -8.74 5.04 4.06
C THR A 43 -7.70 5.17 2.96
N VAL A 44 -8.06 4.76 1.75
CA VAL A 44 -7.18 4.84 0.58
C VAL A 44 -7.79 5.75 -0.48
N THR A 45 -7.04 6.76 -0.90
CA THR A 45 -7.44 7.67 -1.98
C THR A 45 -6.46 7.55 -3.14
N ALA A 46 -6.95 7.23 -4.34
CA ALA A 46 -6.11 7.20 -5.53
C ALA A 46 -5.67 8.63 -5.91
N LEU A 47 -4.37 8.86 -5.95
CA LEU A 47 -3.77 10.15 -6.34
C LEU A 47 -3.56 10.23 -7.85
N SER A 48 -3.37 9.09 -8.52
CA SER A 48 -3.25 9.00 -9.97
C SER A 48 -4.24 8.00 -10.55
N ARG A 49 -4.97 8.38 -11.60
CA ARG A 49 -5.79 7.44 -12.39
C ARG A 49 -5.00 6.63 -13.42
N ARG A 50 -3.71 6.93 -13.61
CA ARG A 50 -2.86 6.22 -14.57
C ARG A 50 -1.94 5.27 -13.83
N GLU A 51 -1.94 4.02 -14.26
CA GLU A 51 -0.92 3.05 -13.88
C GLU A 51 0.44 3.50 -14.42
N SER A 52 1.47 3.34 -13.59
CA SER A 52 2.86 3.47 -13.99
C SER A 52 3.25 2.32 -14.90
N ALA A 53 4.38 2.43 -15.60
CA ALA A 53 4.85 1.40 -16.54
C ALA A 53 5.06 0.02 -15.88
N ASP A 54 5.17 -0.05 -14.55
CA ASP A 54 5.29 -1.28 -13.77
C ASP A 54 3.96 -1.78 -13.18
N GLY A 55 2.82 -1.22 -13.61
CA GLY A 55 1.48 -1.64 -13.19
C GLY A 55 1.06 -1.17 -11.80
N LYS A 56 1.72 -0.13 -11.26
CA LYS A 56 1.38 0.45 -9.94
C LYS A 56 0.76 1.84 -10.05
N CYS A 57 -0.11 2.17 -9.10
CA CYS A 57 -0.73 3.47 -8.94
C CYS A 57 -0.28 4.14 -7.64
N TRP A 58 -0.34 5.47 -7.59
CA TRP A 58 -0.12 6.23 -6.37
C TRP A 58 -1.41 6.36 -5.57
N TYR A 59 -1.31 6.08 -4.27
CA TYR A 59 -2.40 6.15 -3.32
C TYR A 59 -1.98 6.90 -2.06
N LEU A 60 -2.85 7.77 -1.55
CA LEU A 60 -2.76 8.31 -0.20
C LEU A 60 -3.44 7.32 0.75
N VAL A 61 -2.71 6.83 1.74
CA VAL A 61 -3.19 5.91 2.77
C VAL A 61 -3.19 6.61 4.13
N GLN A 62 -4.30 6.53 4.84
CA GLN A 62 -4.55 7.18 6.13
C GLN A 62 -5.25 6.20 7.08
N PHE A 63 -5.04 6.34 8.40
CA PHE A 63 -5.61 5.47 9.44
C PHE A 63 -6.62 6.19 10.31
#